data_AF-A0A0N5D8H7-F1
#
_entry.id   AF-A0A0N5D8H7-F1
#
_cell.length_a   1.000
_cell.length_b   1.000
_cell.length_c   1.000
_cell.angle_alpha   90.00
_cell.angle_beta   90.00
_cell.angle_gamma   90.00
#
_symmetry.space_group_name_H-M   'P 1'
#
loop_
_entity.id
_entity.type
_entity.pdbx_description
1 polymer ?
#
loop_
_entity_poly.entity_id
_entity_poly.type
_entity_poly.pdbx_seq_one_letter_code
_entity_poly.pdbx_strand_id
1 'polypeptide(L)'
;SRFLSTQFNSFSDWLHSRRHCDKDWQKNVIVIREKISDAVQDMPEDERIVALLQGSYINYFHCVRIVEILKETEINTKNFLGYYSSQRMSDWMNIKKMYEKGNVYLAEGAQILQRMVHYEIPALKKQISKNDQIILDCIKKERDNEKQMIDSKKQYEKELLKMGLKGIHLKKEILSLLNDLPAFLIEVAKSMSILADPLAYYEQFRKYIHQYKAPDCVLLPLCSMLIRKGPNVTAYEWKYGAEPLLIELPSLDIVPDENTESSVDNEIDFGDDSVNADNEINYRDDDLKIEVIEDEKGVVSDGVARDLDALTILENPETRRLIYFELKEVILFEDFFFPLTRSLFIPAYA
;
A
#
# COMPACT_ATOMS: atom_id res chain seq x y z
N SER A 1 -30.88 7.96 -29.88
CA SER A 1 -31.46 6.65 -29.51
C SER A 1 -32.98 6.70 -29.36
N ARG A 2 -33.57 7.74 -28.72
CA ARG A 2 -35.03 7.88 -28.57
C ARG A 2 -35.83 7.80 -29.88
N PHE A 3 -35.33 8.37 -30.97
CA PHE A 3 -36.00 8.30 -32.27
C PHE A 3 -36.06 6.88 -32.84
N LEU A 4 -35.01 6.08 -32.65
CA LEU A 4 -34.97 4.68 -33.08
C LEU A 4 -35.90 3.82 -32.20
N SER A 5 -35.87 4.00 -30.87
CA SER A 5 -36.75 3.24 -29.96
C SER A 5 -38.24 3.49 -30.24
N THR A 6 -38.64 4.74 -30.51
CA THR A 6 -40.04 5.07 -30.83
C THR A 6 -40.49 4.47 -32.16
N GLN A 7 -39.61 4.42 -33.17
CA GLN A 7 -39.88 3.81 -34.47
C GLN A 7 -39.89 2.27 -34.43
N PHE A 8 -39.15 1.65 -33.50
CA PHE A 8 -39.13 0.18 -33.36
C PHE A 8 -40.27 -0.36 -32.52
N ASN A 9 -40.78 0.38 -31.52
CA ASN A 9 -42.01 -0.01 -30.81
C ASN A 9 -43.21 -0.01 -31.76
N SER A 10 -43.31 1.03 -32.59
CA SER A 10 -44.32 1.08 -33.64
C SER A 10 -44.08 0.06 -34.75
N PHE A 11 -42.89 -0.55 -34.88
CA PHE A 11 -42.60 -1.52 -35.95
C PHE A 11 -43.34 -2.85 -35.77
N SER A 12 -43.37 -3.42 -34.56
CA SER A 12 -44.17 -4.64 -34.30
C SER A 12 -45.67 -4.36 -34.43
N ASP A 13 -46.13 -3.23 -33.91
CA ASP A 13 -47.52 -2.77 -34.07
C ASP A 13 -47.87 -2.48 -35.54
N TRP A 14 -46.93 -2.00 -36.32
CA TRP A 14 -47.06 -1.77 -37.77
C TRP A 14 -47.16 -3.09 -38.54
N LEU A 15 -46.34 -4.09 -38.19
CA LEU A 15 -46.38 -5.43 -38.78
C LEU A 15 -47.74 -6.11 -38.54
N HIS A 16 -48.29 -5.97 -37.33
CA HIS A 16 -49.59 -6.53 -36.99
C HIS A 16 -50.78 -5.74 -37.57
N SER A 17 -50.75 -4.40 -37.50
CA SER A 17 -51.85 -3.55 -38.00
C SER A 17 -52.04 -3.66 -39.51
N ARG A 18 -50.97 -3.92 -40.27
CA ARG A 18 -51.03 -4.14 -41.73
C ARG A 18 -51.16 -5.60 -42.14
N ARG A 19 -51.37 -6.52 -41.20
CA ARG A 19 -51.52 -7.97 -41.43
C ARG A 19 -50.31 -8.59 -42.16
N HIS A 20 -49.11 -8.02 -41.97
CA HIS A 20 -47.89 -8.61 -42.53
C HIS A 20 -47.48 -9.88 -41.77
N CYS A 21 -47.85 -10.01 -40.50
CA CYS A 21 -47.60 -11.19 -39.67
C CYS A 21 -48.89 -11.70 -39.03
N ASP A 22 -48.99 -13.01 -38.85
CA ASP A 22 -50.10 -13.64 -38.13
C ASP A 22 -50.11 -13.19 -36.65
N LYS A 23 -51.31 -13.08 -36.05
CA LYS A 23 -51.46 -12.76 -34.63
C LYS A 23 -50.99 -13.90 -33.74
N ASP A 24 -51.09 -15.14 -34.22
CA ASP A 24 -50.66 -16.35 -33.51
C ASP A 24 -49.19 -16.73 -33.78
N TRP A 25 -48.36 -15.81 -34.30
CA TRP A 25 -46.97 -16.10 -34.65
C TRP A 25 -46.15 -16.67 -33.47
N GLN A 26 -46.44 -16.26 -32.23
CA GLN A 26 -45.75 -16.77 -31.04
C GLN A 26 -45.96 -18.28 -30.85
N LYS A 27 -47.19 -18.78 -31.09
CA LYS A 27 -47.48 -20.22 -31.03
C LYS A 27 -46.74 -20.95 -32.15
N ASN A 28 -46.69 -20.35 -33.34
CA ASN A 28 -45.96 -20.91 -34.48
C ASN A 28 -44.45 -20.99 -34.19
N VAL A 29 -43.86 -19.97 -33.55
CA VAL A 29 -42.44 -20.00 -33.14
C VAL A 29 -42.16 -21.14 -32.18
N ILE A 30 -43.02 -21.40 -31.19
CA ILE A 30 -42.83 -22.53 -30.25
C ILE A 30 -42.76 -23.86 -31.00
N VAL A 31 -43.69 -24.11 -31.93
CA VAL A 31 -43.68 -25.34 -32.73
C VAL A 31 -42.42 -25.43 -33.61
N ILE A 32 -41.99 -24.30 -34.19
CA ILE A 32 -40.75 -24.25 -34.98
C ILE A 32 -39.53 -24.55 -34.10
N ARG A 33 -39.51 -24.09 -32.84
CA ARG A 33 -38.43 -24.32 -31.88
C ARG A 33 -38.29 -25.78 -31.52
N GLU A 34 -39.41 -26.47 -31.29
CA GLU A 34 -39.43 -27.92 -31.08
C GLU A 34 -38.81 -28.64 -32.28
N LYS A 35 -39.21 -28.25 -33.50
CA LYS A 35 -38.64 -28.82 -34.73
C LYS A 35 -37.15 -28.55 -34.90
N ILE A 36 -36.66 -27.37 -34.49
CA ILE A 36 -35.23 -27.06 -34.47
C ILE A 36 -34.52 -27.96 -33.47
N SER A 37 -35.08 -28.16 -32.27
CA SER A 37 -34.49 -29.03 -31.25
C SER A 37 -34.34 -30.47 -31.74
N ASP A 38 -35.35 -30.98 -32.45
CA ASP A 38 -35.31 -32.30 -33.07
C ASP A 38 -34.24 -32.36 -34.18
N ALA A 39 -34.24 -31.37 -35.09
CA ALA A 39 -33.33 -31.34 -36.23
C ALA A 39 -31.86 -31.18 -35.81
N VAL A 40 -31.58 -30.46 -34.73
CA VAL A 40 -30.22 -30.25 -34.21
C VAL A 40 -29.55 -31.55 -33.75
N GLN A 41 -30.32 -32.59 -33.42
CA GLN A 41 -29.76 -33.90 -33.05
C GLN A 41 -29.11 -34.62 -34.23
N ASP A 42 -29.50 -34.31 -35.46
CA ASP A 42 -28.98 -34.92 -36.69
C ASP A 42 -28.16 -33.90 -37.49
N MET A 43 -27.07 -33.37 -36.90
CA MET A 43 -26.17 -32.39 -37.55
C MET A 43 -24.86 -33.02 -38.06
N PRO A 44 -24.30 -32.55 -39.18
CA PRO A 44 -22.96 -32.90 -39.59
C PRO A 44 -21.92 -32.21 -38.72
N GLU A 45 -20.73 -32.82 -38.61
CA GLU A 45 -19.54 -32.21 -38.01
C GLU A 45 -18.89 -31.18 -38.95
N ASP A 46 -19.65 -30.15 -39.35
CA ASP A 46 -19.12 -28.96 -40.06
C ASP A 46 -18.90 -27.84 -39.05
N GLU A 47 -17.66 -27.35 -38.93
CA GLU A 47 -17.27 -26.29 -37.98
C GLU A 47 -18.14 -25.03 -38.09
N ARG A 48 -18.60 -24.68 -39.30
CA ARG A 48 -19.46 -23.51 -39.53
C ARG A 48 -20.85 -23.72 -38.95
N ILE A 49 -21.38 -24.94 -39.04
CA ILE A 49 -22.67 -25.31 -38.44
C ILE A 49 -22.52 -25.37 -36.92
N VAL A 50 -21.44 -25.97 -36.42
CA VAL A 50 -21.16 -26.03 -34.98
C VAL A 50 -21.09 -24.63 -34.37
N ALA A 51 -20.41 -23.68 -35.01
CA ALA A 51 -20.32 -22.30 -34.56
C ALA A 51 -21.69 -21.58 -34.52
N LEU A 52 -22.59 -21.88 -35.47
CA LEU A 52 -23.95 -21.32 -35.51
C LEU A 52 -24.87 -21.90 -34.41
N LEU A 53 -24.57 -23.11 -33.95
CA LEU A 53 -25.35 -23.82 -32.93
C LEU A 53 -24.82 -23.58 -31.51
N GLN A 54 -23.55 -23.21 -31.35
CA GLN A 54 -22.95 -22.92 -30.06
C GLN A 54 -23.49 -21.62 -29.43
N GLY A 55 -23.89 -21.70 -28.16
CA GLY A 55 -24.17 -20.55 -27.29
C GLY A 55 -25.36 -19.66 -27.69
N SER A 56 -26.19 -20.07 -28.67
CA SER A 56 -27.08 -19.16 -29.37
C SER A 56 -28.55 -19.58 -29.33
N TYR A 57 -29.44 -18.60 -29.19
CA TYR A 57 -30.83 -18.72 -29.59
C TYR A 57 -30.89 -18.83 -31.14
N ILE A 58 -30.96 -20.06 -31.66
CA ILE A 58 -31.08 -20.34 -33.10
C ILE A 58 -32.31 -19.60 -33.61
N ASN A 59 -32.32 -18.93 -34.75
CA ASN A 59 -33.51 -18.24 -35.27
C ASN A 59 -33.59 -18.42 -36.78
N TYR A 60 -34.56 -17.79 -37.44
CA TYR A 60 -34.71 -17.91 -38.89
C TYR A 60 -33.40 -17.65 -39.67
N PHE A 61 -32.65 -16.61 -39.31
CA PHE A 61 -31.41 -16.27 -40.02
C PHE A 61 -30.34 -17.35 -39.85
N HIS A 62 -30.26 -17.95 -38.67
CA HIS A 62 -29.41 -19.13 -38.45
C HIS A 62 -29.87 -20.32 -39.28
N CYS A 63 -31.19 -20.60 -39.34
CA CYS A 63 -31.75 -21.68 -40.15
C CYS A 63 -31.47 -21.49 -41.65
N VAL A 64 -31.54 -20.26 -42.16
CA VAL A 64 -31.19 -19.94 -43.56
C VAL A 64 -29.73 -20.25 -43.83
N ARG A 65 -28.82 -19.83 -42.93
CA ARG A 65 -27.38 -20.12 -43.06
C ARG A 65 -27.07 -21.60 -42.98
N ILE A 66 -27.73 -22.34 -42.10
CA ILE A 66 -27.59 -23.80 -42.00
C ILE A 66 -28.05 -24.46 -43.32
N VAL A 67 -29.20 -24.05 -43.88
CA VAL A 67 -29.67 -24.56 -45.18
C VAL A 67 -28.70 -24.22 -46.32
N GLU A 68 -28.08 -23.03 -46.32
CA GLU A 68 -27.06 -22.66 -47.30
C GLU A 68 -25.82 -23.56 -47.20
N ILE A 69 -25.29 -23.76 -46.00
CA ILE A 69 -24.13 -24.64 -45.75
C ILE A 69 -24.44 -26.09 -46.15
N LEU A 70 -25.63 -26.60 -45.78
CA LEU A 70 -26.05 -27.95 -46.16
C LEU A 70 -26.16 -28.11 -47.69
N LYS A 71 -26.56 -27.05 -48.43
CA LYS A 71 -26.63 -27.09 -49.90
C LYS A 71 -25.25 -27.17 -50.55
N GLU A 72 -24.26 -26.52 -49.95
CA GLU A 72 -22.86 -26.57 -50.42
C GLU A 72 -22.21 -27.93 -50.13
N THR A 73 -22.58 -28.55 -49.02
CA THR A 73 -21.94 -29.78 -48.54
C THR A 73 -22.62 -31.08 -49.05
N GLU A 74 -23.92 -31.05 -49.36
CA GLU A 74 -24.70 -32.25 -49.76
C GLU A 74 -25.01 -32.35 -51.27
N ILE A 75 -24.20 -31.73 -52.13
CA ILE A 75 -24.43 -31.57 -53.59
C ILE A 75 -24.73 -32.89 -54.34
N ASN A 76 -24.29 -34.06 -53.84
CA ASN A 76 -24.43 -35.35 -54.52
C ASN A 76 -25.70 -36.15 -54.18
N THR A 77 -26.68 -35.57 -53.46
CA THR A 77 -27.87 -36.29 -52.97
C THR A 77 -29.19 -35.78 -53.58
N LYS A 78 -29.19 -35.40 -54.86
CA LYS A 78 -30.43 -34.99 -55.56
C LYS A 78 -31.05 -36.18 -56.29
N ASN A 79 -32.31 -36.48 -55.99
CA ASN A 79 -33.09 -37.48 -56.73
C ASN A 79 -33.46 -36.93 -58.13
N PHE A 80 -33.82 -37.83 -59.06
CA PHE A 80 -34.13 -37.55 -60.48
C PHE A 80 -35.15 -36.41 -60.73
N LEU A 81 -35.95 -36.03 -59.72
CA LEU A 81 -36.93 -34.93 -59.76
C LEU A 81 -36.44 -33.61 -59.12
N GLY A 82 -35.15 -33.51 -58.77
CA GLY A 82 -34.54 -32.29 -58.22
C GLY A 82 -34.75 -32.07 -56.71
N TYR A 83 -35.37 -33.02 -56.01
CA TYR A 83 -35.50 -33.00 -54.55
C TYR A 83 -34.22 -33.50 -53.86
N TYR A 84 -33.83 -32.84 -52.78
CA TYR A 84 -32.74 -33.29 -51.90
C TYR A 84 -33.20 -34.54 -51.13
N SER A 85 -32.39 -35.59 -51.10
CA SER A 85 -32.78 -36.90 -50.56
C SER A 85 -32.43 -37.14 -49.10
N SER A 86 -31.63 -36.26 -48.48
CA SER A 86 -31.29 -36.37 -47.05
C SER A 86 -32.44 -35.89 -46.14
N GLN A 87 -32.72 -36.65 -45.09
CA GLN A 87 -33.74 -36.32 -44.08
C GLN A 87 -33.42 -34.97 -43.42
N ARG A 88 -32.15 -34.75 -43.06
CA ARG A 88 -31.61 -33.49 -42.56
C ARG A 88 -31.94 -32.28 -43.44
N MET A 89 -31.63 -32.32 -44.74
CA MET A 89 -31.95 -31.20 -45.63
C MET A 89 -33.45 -30.95 -45.69
N SER A 90 -34.24 -32.02 -45.74
CA SER A 90 -35.71 -31.94 -45.72
C SER A 90 -36.21 -31.22 -44.46
N ASP A 91 -35.68 -31.58 -43.28
CA ASP A 91 -36.10 -31.03 -42.01
C ASP A 91 -35.76 -29.53 -41.88
N TRP A 92 -34.54 -29.13 -42.24
CA TRP A 92 -34.16 -27.71 -42.21
C TRP A 92 -34.87 -26.86 -43.28
N MET A 93 -35.14 -27.42 -44.46
CA MET A 93 -35.99 -26.76 -45.45
C MET A 93 -37.43 -26.61 -44.96
N ASN A 94 -37.96 -27.59 -44.24
CA ASN A 94 -39.29 -27.51 -43.64
C ASN A 94 -39.33 -26.44 -42.55
N ILE A 95 -38.36 -26.42 -41.62
CA ILE A 95 -38.21 -25.38 -40.60
C ILE A 95 -38.17 -23.99 -41.24
N LYS A 96 -37.38 -23.80 -42.31
CA LYS A 96 -37.35 -22.54 -43.07
C LYS A 96 -38.71 -22.17 -43.63
N LYS A 97 -39.43 -23.11 -44.26
CA LYS A 97 -40.78 -22.88 -44.80
C LYS A 97 -41.80 -22.55 -43.70
N MET A 98 -41.70 -23.19 -42.52
CA MET A 98 -42.56 -22.90 -41.38
C MET A 98 -42.37 -21.47 -40.88
N TYR A 99 -41.13 -20.97 -40.87
CA TYR A 99 -40.84 -19.56 -40.56
C TYR A 99 -41.37 -18.59 -41.62
N GLU A 100 -41.25 -18.92 -42.91
CA GLU A 100 -41.74 -18.10 -44.01
C GLU A 100 -43.27 -18.06 -44.06
N LYS A 101 -43.93 -19.15 -43.66
CA LYS A 101 -45.38 -19.22 -43.57
C LYS A 101 -45.90 -18.22 -42.54
N GLY A 102 -46.74 -17.28 -42.99
CA GLY A 102 -47.28 -16.24 -42.11
C GLY A 102 -46.23 -15.22 -41.63
N ASN A 103 -45.05 -15.19 -42.28
CA ASN A 103 -43.93 -14.28 -42.00
C ASN A 103 -43.48 -14.27 -40.53
N VAL A 104 -43.47 -15.44 -39.90
CA VAL A 104 -43.09 -15.61 -38.48
C VAL A 104 -41.68 -15.08 -38.22
N TYR A 105 -40.76 -15.27 -39.17
CA TYR A 105 -39.38 -14.75 -39.07
C TYR A 105 -39.32 -13.23 -38.89
N LEU A 106 -40.26 -12.49 -39.48
CA LEU A 106 -40.28 -11.03 -39.45
C LEU A 106 -40.74 -10.54 -38.08
N ALA A 107 -41.73 -11.20 -37.49
CA ALA A 107 -42.21 -10.91 -36.14
C ALA A 107 -41.15 -11.23 -35.07
N GLU A 108 -40.51 -12.39 -35.15
CA GLU A 108 -39.41 -12.77 -34.25
C GLU A 108 -38.21 -11.83 -34.39
N GLY A 109 -37.81 -11.50 -35.63
CA GLY A 109 -36.73 -10.55 -35.89
C GLY A 109 -37.02 -9.14 -35.35
N ALA A 110 -38.27 -8.68 -35.48
CA ALA A 110 -38.72 -7.41 -34.90
C ALA A 110 -38.61 -7.42 -33.37
N GLN A 111 -39.02 -8.51 -32.71
CA GLN A 111 -38.92 -8.64 -31.26
C GLN A 111 -37.47 -8.64 -30.77
N ILE A 112 -36.58 -9.39 -31.44
CA ILE A 112 -35.15 -9.41 -31.13
C ILE A 112 -34.54 -8.01 -31.26
N LEU A 113 -34.87 -7.32 -32.35
CA LEU A 113 -34.38 -5.96 -32.61
C LEU A 113 -34.89 -4.96 -31.57
N GLN A 114 -36.16 -5.06 -31.17
CA GLN A 114 -36.71 -4.26 -30.08
C GLN A 114 -35.93 -4.50 -28.79
N ARG A 115 -35.67 -5.76 -28.41
CA ARG A 115 -34.89 -6.07 -27.20
C ARG A 115 -33.47 -5.48 -27.27
N MET A 116 -32.81 -5.61 -28.42
CA MET A 116 -31.46 -5.07 -28.64
C MET A 116 -31.43 -3.54 -28.46
N VAL A 117 -32.39 -2.83 -29.04
CA VAL A 117 -32.46 -1.35 -28.98
C VAL A 117 -32.85 -0.84 -27.60
N HIS A 118 -33.75 -1.54 -26.90
CA HIS A 118 -34.29 -1.07 -25.61
C HIS A 118 -33.45 -1.48 -24.41
N TYR A 119 -32.78 -2.63 -24.45
CA TYR A 119 -32.12 -3.20 -23.28
C TYR A 119 -30.62 -3.44 -23.51
N GLU A 120 -30.27 -4.20 -24.56
CA GLU A 120 -28.88 -4.66 -24.74
C GLU A 120 -27.93 -3.50 -25.06
N ILE A 121 -28.25 -2.67 -26.07
CA ILE A 121 -27.41 -1.53 -26.46
C ILE A 121 -27.28 -0.52 -25.32
N PRO A 122 -28.35 -0.10 -24.62
CA PRO A 122 -28.23 0.77 -23.46
C PRO A 122 -27.39 0.18 -22.31
N ALA A 123 -27.55 -1.11 -22.01
CA ALA A 123 -26.78 -1.80 -20.99
C ALA A 123 -25.27 -1.82 -21.34
N LEU A 124 -24.94 -2.20 -22.57
CA LEU A 124 -23.56 -2.20 -23.07
C LEU A 124 -22.96 -0.80 -23.05
N LYS A 125 -23.72 0.24 -23.44
CA LYS A 125 -23.25 1.64 -23.35
C LYS A 125 -22.95 2.05 -21.92
N LYS A 126 -23.79 1.66 -20.96
CA LYS A 126 -23.56 1.93 -19.54
C LYS A 126 -22.31 1.22 -19.03
N GLN A 127 -22.08 -0.01 -19.48
CA GLN A 127 -20.89 -0.78 -19.13
C GLN A 127 -19.61 -0.15 -19.70
N ILE A 128 -19.63 0.28 -20.96
CA ILE A 128 -18.51 1.01 -21.59
C ILE A 128 -18.18 2.26 -20.78
N SER A 129 -19.20 3.08 -20.47
CA SER A 129 -18.99 4.30 -19.68
C SER A 129 -18.43 4.03 -18.28
N LYS A 130 -18.82 2.91 -17.64
CA LYS A 130 -18.24 2.49 -16.36
C LYS A 130 -16.77 2.09 -16.51
N ASN A 131 -16.45 1.34 -17.55
CA ASN A 131 -15.07 0.93 -17.83
C ASN A 131 -14.18 2.13 -18.16
N ASP A 132 -14.67 3.10 -18.94
CA ASP A 132 -13.95 4.35 -19.23
C ASP A 132 -13.63 5.12 -17.94
N GLN A 133 -14.59 5.18 -17.00
CA GLN A 133 -14.35 5.81 -15.70
C GLN A 133 -13.28 5.07 -14.90
N ILE A 134 -13.33 3.73 -14.86
CA ILE A 134 -12.31 2.91 -14.19
C ILE A 134 -10.93 3.16 -14.79
N ILE A 135 -10.82 3.24 -16.12
CA ILE A 135 -9.57 3.54 -16.82
C ILE A 135 -9.02 4.90 -16.38
N LEU A 136 -9.87 5.94 -16.35
CA LEU A 136 -9.46 7.27 -15.91
C LEU A 136 -8.95 7.28 -14.46
N ASP A 137 -9.63 6.56 -13.56
CA ASP A 137 -9.25 6.46 -12.16
C ASP A 137 -7.92 5.69 -11.99
N CYS A 138 -7.71 4.61 -12.76
CA CYS A 138 -6.45 3.87 -12.80
C CYS A 138 -5.29 4.74 -13.27
N ILE A 139 -5.45 5.47 -14.38
CA ILE A 139 -4.41 6.37 -14.91
C ILE A 139 -4.09 7.48 -13.90
N LYS A 140 -5.09 7.98 -13.16
CA LYS A 140 -4.86 8.96 -12.10
C LYS A 140 -4.06 8.35 -10.95
N LYS A 141 -4.45 7.16 -10.50
CA LYS A 141 -3.76 6.46 -9.41
C LYS A 141 -2.31 6.10 -9.75
N GLU A 142 -2.05 5.73 -10.99
CA GLU A 142 -0.69 5.50 -11.51
C GLU A 142 0.17 6.77 -11.38
N ARG A 143 -0.33 7.92 -11.83
CA ARG A 143 0.37 9.21 -11.73
C ARG A 143 0.61 9.65 -10.29
N ASP A 144 -0.34 9.40 -9.40
CA ASP A 144 -0.19 9.77 -7.99
C ASP A 144 0.84 8.87 -7.30
N ASN A 145 0.85 7.56 -7.59
CA ASN A 145 1.85 6.62 -7.09
C ASN A 145 3.27 6.93 -7.62
N GLU A 146 3.39 7.32 -8.89
CA GLU A 146 4.69 7.70 -9.48
C GLU A 146 5.29 8.91 -8.75
N LYS A 147 4.47 9.94 -8.51
CA LYS A 147 4.90 11.11 -7.73
C LYS A 147 5.31 10.73 -6.31
N GLN A 148 4.51 9.90 -5.64
CA GLN A 148 4.81 9.43 -4.29
C GLN A 148 6.12 8.66 -4.23
N MET A 149 6.40 7.81 -5.22
CA MET A 149 7.67 7.07 -5.32
C MET A 149 8.86 8.04 -5.48
N ILE A 150 8.74 9.03 -6.38
CA ILE A 150 9.79 10.03 -6.61
C ILE A 150 10.06 10.83 -5.33
N ASP A 151 9.00 11.30 -4.66
CA ASP A 151 9.14 12.12 -3.46
C ASP A 151 9.69 11.31 -2.28
N SER A 152 9.24 10.06 -2.11
CA SER A 152 9.75 9.15 -1.07
C SER A 152 11.23 8.84 -1.30
N LYS A 153 11.64 8.60 -2.55
CA LYS A 153 13.04 8.37 -2.91
C LYS A 153 13.91 9.60 -2.61
N LYS A 154 13.46 10.80 -3.00
CA LYS A 154 14.18 12.05 -2.67
C LYS A 154 14.30 12.26 -1.17
N GLN A 155 13.25 11.96 -0.41
CA GLN A 155 13.26 12.07 1.05
C GLN A 155 14.27 11.08 1.66
N TYR A 156 14.27 9.83 1.20
CA TYR A 156 15.24 8.81 1.61
C TYR A 156 16.68 9.25 1.32
N GLU A 157 16.98 9.69 0.10
CA GLU A 157 18.31 10.18 -0.29
C GLU A 157 18.73 11.40 0.54
N LYS A 158 17.79 12.29 0.86
CA LYS A 158 18.04 13.44 1.73
C LYS A 158 18.40 13.02 3.15
N GLU A 159 17.71 12.03 3.73
CA GLU A 159 18.03 11.52 5.06
C GLU A 159 19.37 10.77 5.08
N LEU A 160 19.69 9.99 4.05
CA LEU A 160 21.00 9.36 3.89
C LEU A 160 22.13 10.41 3.89
N LEU A 161 21.97 11.49 3.12
CA LEU A 161 22.94 12.57 3.05
C LEU A 161 23.13 13.27 4.41
N LYS A 162 22.05 13.53 5.16
CA LYS A 162 22.12 14.13 6.50
C LYS A 162 22.89 13.26 7.49
N MET A 163 22.74 11.94 7.40
CA MET A 163 23.43 10.99 8.26
C MET A 163 24.84 10.65 7.77
N GLY A 164 25.26 11.16 6.60
CA GLY A 164 26.56 10.82 5.99
C GLY A 164 26.62 9.39 5.44
N LEU A 165 25.48 8.77 5.20
CA LEU A 165 25.33 7.38 4.76
C LEU A 165 25.25 7.29 3.23
N LYS A 166 25.76 6.19 2.67
CA LYS A 166 25.65 5.85 1.24
C LYS A 166 24.39 5.04 0.94
N GLY A 167 23.88 4.30 1.93
CA GLY A 167 22.66 3.51 1.80
C GLY A 167 22.82 2.19 1.04
N ILE A 168 24.05 1.67 0.91
CA ILE A 168 24.35 0.40 0.22
C ILE A 168 24.19 -0.77 1.20
N HIS A 169 24.77 -0.63 2.39
CA HIS A 169 24.64 -1.61 3.47
C HIS A 169 24.24 -0.90 4.76
N LEU A 170 23.01 -0.41 4.81
CA LEU A 170 22.52 0.48 5.86
C LEU A 170 22.87 0.00 7.28
N LYS A 171 22.65 -1.28 7.59
CA LYS A 171 23.02 -1.87 8.89
C LYS A 171 24.51 -1.71 9.20
N LYS A 172 25.39 -2.05 8.25
CA LYS A 172 26.85 -1.94 8.41
C LYS A 172 27.30 -0.48 8.52
N GLU A 173 26.71 0.41 7.74
CA GLU A 173 27.05 1.83 7.77
C GLU A 173 26.61 2.49 9.10
N ILE A 174 25.41 2.17 9.62
CA ILE A 174 24.96 2.63 10.95
C ILE A 174 25.87 2.07 12.05
N LEU A 175 26.25 0.79 11.97
CA LEU A 175 27.20 0.20 12.93
C LEU A 175 28.56 0.89 12.89
N SER A 176 29.04 1.31 11.71
CA SER A 176 30.29 2.09 11.64
C SER A 176 30.18 3.45 12.32
N LEU A 177 29.03 4.15 12.21
CA LEU A 177 28.80 5.40 12.93
C LEU A 177 28.81 5.20 14.45
N LEU A 178 28.29 4.06 14.92
CA LEU A 178 28.30 3.72 16.34
C LEU A 178 29.73 3.52 16.88
N ASN A 179 30.65 3.00 16.05
CA ASN A 179 32.05 2.82 16.45
C ASN A 179 32.79 4.16 16.65
N ASP A 180 32.37 5.22 15.97
CA ASP A 180 32.98 6.55 16.10
C ASP A 180 32.45 7.33 17.32
N LEU A 181 31.30 6.92 17.88
CA LEU A 181 30.63 7.60 18.98
C LEU A 181 31.48 7.71 20.26
N PRO A 182 32.18 6.66 20.75
CA PRO A 182 33.00 6.77 21.96
C PRO A 182 34.12 7.81 21.81
N ALA A 183 34.77 7.86 20.65
CA ALA A 183 35.85 8.82 20.38
C ALA A 183 35.31 10.27 20.43
N PHE A 184 34.15 10.51 19.80
CA PHE A 184 33.47 11.80 19.84
C PHE A 184 33.10 12.23 21.27
N LEU A 185 32.56 11.32 22.09
CA LEU A 185 32.19 11.63 23.47
C LEU A 185 33.41 11.95 24.34
N ILE A 186 34.54 11.27 24.11
CA ILE A 186 35.81 11.60 24.77
C ILE A 186 36.27 13.01 24.37
N GLU A 187 36.12 13.41 23.11
CA GLU A 187 36.44 14.77 22.67
C GLU A 187 35.54 15.82 23.34
N VAL A 188 34.23 15.56 23.43
CA VAL A 188 33.29 16.44 24.14
C VAL A 188 33.69 16.60 25.61
N ALA A 189 33.98 15.49 26.30
CA ALA A 189 34.42 15.54 27.70
C ALA A 189 35.73 16.33 27.87
N LYS A 190 36.67 16.19 26.94
CA LYS A 190 37.91 16.99 26.92
C LYS A 190 37.60 18.47 26.72
N SER A 191 36.72 18.83 25.78
CA SER A 191 36.32 20.22 25.57
C SER A 191 35.65 20.83 26.80
N MET A 192 34.96 20.04 27.61
CA MET A 192 34.36 20.51 28.87
C MET A 192 35.39 20.92 29.93
N SER A 193 36.67 20.53 29.82
CA SER A 193 37.70 21.00 30.75
C SER A 193 37.93 22.51 30.68
N ILE A 194 37.57 23.16 29.57
CA ILE A 194 37.63 24.62 29.40
C ILE A 194 36.73 25.33 30.42
N LEU A 195 35.66 24.67 30.89
CA LEU A 195 34.71 25.22 31.84
C LEU A 195 35.23 25.27 33.28
N ALA A 196 36.42 24.73 33.56
CA ALA A 196 36.99 24.72 34.91
C ALA A 196 37.17 26.13 35.49
N ASP A 197 37.75 27.06 34.72
CA ASP A 197 37.98 28.43 35.18
C ASP A 197 36.67 29.24 35.32
N PRO A 198 35.75 29.24 34.33
CA PRO A 198 34.44 29.87 34.48
C PRO A 198 33.64 29.34 35.67
N LEU A 199 33.69 28.03 35.93
CA LEU A 199 33.02 27.40 37.06
C LEU A 199 33.62 27.86 38.39
N ALA A 200 34.95 27.88 38.51
CA ALA A 200 35.63 28.38 39.71
C ALA A 200 35.29 29.85 39.97
N TYR A 201 35.21 30.67 38.92
CA TYR A 201 34.75 32.06 39.01
C TYR A 201 33.29 32.14 39.47
N TYR A 202 32.40 31.32 38.91
CA TYR A 202 30.98 31.31 39.29
C TYR A 202 30.80 30.93 40.77
N GLU A 203 31.54 29.94 41.26
CA GLU A 203 31.54 29.58 42.68
C GLU A 203 32.01 30.72 43.58
N GLN A 204 33.11 31.40 43.21
CA GLN A 204 33.63 32.54 43.97
C GLN A 204 32.65 33.72 43.95
N PHE A 205 32.04 34.00 42.81
CA PHE A 205 31.05 35.06 42.65
C PHE A 205 29.82 34.79 43.52
N ARG A 206 29.32 33.54 43.52
CA ARG A 206 28.22 33.12 44.41
C ARG A 206 28.59 33.34 45.88
N LYS A 207 29.78 32.91 46.30
CA LYS A 207 30.27 33.13 47.68
C LYS A 207 30.32 34.62 48.03
N TYR A 208 30.80 35.46 47.11
CA TYR A 208 30.87 36.90 47.28
C TYR A 208 29.49 37.55 47.45
N ILE A 209 28.53 37.28 46.55
CA ILE A 209 27.17 37.83 46.61
C ILE A 209 26.45 37.41 47.89
N HIS A 210 26.67 36.18 48.36
CA HIS A 210 26.10 35.69 49.61
C HIS A 210 26.91 36.06 50.87
N GLN A 211 27.92 36.93 50.78
CA GLN A 211 28.78 37.33 51.90
C GLN A 211 29.35 36.11 52.66
N TYR A 212 29.77 35.08 51.93
CA TYR A 212 30.28 33.82 52.45
C TYR A 212 29.29 33.00 53.30
N LYS A 213 27.98 33.29 53.18
CA LYS A 213 26.88 32.51 53.79
C LYS A 213 26.03 31.81 52.73
N ALA A 214 26.66 31.39 51.63
CA ALA A 214 25.96 30.70 50.55
C ALA A 214 25.45 29.32 51.02
N PRO A 215 24.28 28.86 50.54
CA PRO A 215 23.81 27.50 50.78
C PRO A 215 24.85 26.45 50.36
N ASP A 216 24.98 25.39 51.15
CA ASP A 216 25.86 24.24 50.87
C ASP A 216 25.21 23.37 49.77
N CYS A 217 25.35 23.82 48.53
CA CYS A 217 24.93 23.09 47.34
C CYS A 217 26.02 23.17 46.27
N VAL A 218 26.21 22.07 45.55
CA VAL A 218 27.18 21.97 44.46
C VAL A 218 26.61 22.71 43.23
N LEU A 219 27.38 23.66 42.69
CA LEU A 219 27.04 24.31 41.43
C LEU A 219 27.41 23.39 40.26
N LEU A 220 26.51 23.24 39.30
CA LEU A 220 26.71 22.43 38.08
C LEU A 220 27.31 21.05 38.38
N PRO A 221 26.62 20.23 39.17
CA PRO A 221 27.18 19.01 39.73
C PRO A 221 27.64 18.00 38.66
N LEU A 222 26.95 17.89 37.52
CA LEU A 222 27.35 16.97 36.44
C LEU A 222 28.57 17.48 35.67
N CYS A 223 28.62 18.78 35.34
CA CYS A 223 29.79 19.41 34.73
C CYS A 223 31.01 19.28 35.65
N SER A 224 30.85 19.56 36.94
CA SER A 224 31.90 19.41 37.96
C SER A 224 32.41 17.97 38.05
N MET A 225 31.49 17.00 38.01
CA MET A 225 31.84 15.58 38.07
C MET A 225 32.61 15.14 36.82
N LEU A 226 32.17 15.57 35.63
CA LEU A 226 32.83 15.27 34.37
C LEU A 226 34.24 15.90 34.28
N ILE A 227 34.41 17.14 34.75
CA ILE A 227 35.72 17.81 34.79
C ILE A 227 36.69 17.07 35.74
N ARG A 228 36.20 16.62 36.91
CA ARG A 228 37.05 15.98 37.93
C ARG A 228 37.42 14.54 37.59
N LYS A 229 36.45 13.74 37.13
CA LYS A 229 36.62 12.29 36.93
C LYS A 229 36.80 11.89 35.45
N GLY A 230 36.49 12.78 34.50
CA GLY A 230 36.70 12.55 33.07
C GLY A 230 35.52 11.85 32.36
N PRO A 231 35.73 11.35 31.12
CA PRO A 231 34.66 10.86 30.25
C PRO A 231 34.01 9.54 30.69
N ASN A 232 34.70 8.74 31.50
CA ASN A 232 34.29 7.37 31.83
C ASN A 232 33.32 7.29 33.02
N VAL A 233 32.82 8.43 33.51
CA VAL A 233 31.91 8.45 34.66
C VAL A 233 30.55 7.88 34.26
N THR A 234 30.10 6.89 35.00
CA THR A 234 28.83 6.21 34.76
C THR A 234 27.63 6.98 35.32
N ALA A 235 26.44 6.78 34.74
CA ALA A 235 25.19 7.28 35.32
C ALA A 235 24.89 6.66 36.69
N TYR A 236 25.34 5.42 36.92
CA TYR A 236 25.34 4.78 38.23
C TYR A 236 26.11 5.60 39.28
N GLU A 237 27.33 6.02 38.97
CA GLU A 237 28.13 6.86 39.87
C GLU A 237 27.45 8.17 40.22
N TRP A 238 26.76 8.79 39.25
CA TRP A 238 25.99 10.00 39.48
C TRP A 238 24.83 9.78 40.45
N LYS A 239 24.06 8.70 40.24
CA LYS A 239 22.83 8.41 40.98
C LYS A 239 23.09 7.90 42.40
N TYR A 240 24.14 7.10 42.59
CA TYR A 240 24.42 6.42 43.85
C TYR A 240 25.66 6.95 44.59
N GLY A 241 26.46 7.82 43.95
CA GLY A 241 27.65 8.45 44.56
C GLY A 241 28.84 7.51 44.77
N ALA A 242 28.77 6.26 44.29
CA ALA A 242 29.81 5.23 44.41
C ALA A 242 30.09 4.57 43.05
N GLU A 243 31.34 4.15 42.82
CA GLU A 243 31.74 3.46 41.60
C GLU A 243 31.13 2.04 41.53
N PRO A 244 30.63 1.62 40.35
CA PRO A 244 30.09 0.28 40.19
C PRO A 244 31.21 -0.77 40.25
N LEU A 245 30.89 -1.92 40.84
CA LEU A 245 31.74 -3.12 40.89
C LEU A 245 31.74 -3.87 39.55
N LEU A 246 30.64 -3.81 38.80
CA LEU A 246 30.46 -4.43 37.49
C LEU A 246 29.60 -3.53 36.60
N ILE A 247 29.95 -3.43 35.32
CA ILE A 247 29.19 -2.68 34.32
C ILE A 247 28.69 -3.68 33.27
N GLU A 248 27.37 -3.81 33.15
CA GLU A 248 26.71 -4.64 32.14
C GLU A 248 26.14 -3.72 31.05
N LEU A 249 26.88 -3.56 29.96
CA LEU A 249 26.44 -2.76 28.83
C LEU A 249 25.32 -3.48 28.05
N PRO A 250 24.34 -2.75 27.50
CA PRO A 250 23.29 -3.34 26.67
C PRO A 250 23.91 -4.09 25.48
N SER A 251 23.49 -5.33 25.23
CA SER A 251 23.98 -6.08 24.07
C SER A 251 23.42 -5.48 22.78
N LEU A 252 24.33 -5.14 21.86
CA LEU A 252 23.98 -4.82 20.48
C LEU A 252 23.92 -6.13 19.69
N ASP A 253 23.00 -7.02 20.07
CA ASP A 253 22.77 -8.27 19.36
C ASP A 253 22.03 -8.00 18.04
N ILE A 254 22.75 -7.41 17.09
CA ILE A 254 22.31 -7.32 15.70
C ILE A 254 22.93 -8.51 15.01
N VAL A 255 22.17 -9.60 14.91
CA VAL A 255 22.52 -10.77 14.12
C VAL A 255 22.95 -10.29 12.72
N PRO A 256 24.18 -10.57 12.27
CA PRO A 256 24.55 -10.26 10.90
C PRO A 256 23.67 -11.12 10.00
N ASP A 257 22.91 -10.49 9.11
CA ASP A 257 22.34 -11.19 7.96
C ASP A 257 23.50 -11.61 7.06
N GLU A 258 24.13 -12.74 7.38
CA GLU A 258 24.93 -13.51 6.44
C GLU A 258 23.98 -14.18 5.45
N ASN A 259 23.36 -13.39 4.58
CA ASN A 259 22.72 -13.87 3.36
C ASN A 259 22.95 -12.84 2.25
N THR A 260 24.21 -12.75 1.84
CA THR A 260 24.52 -12.24 0.51
C THR A 260 24.92 -13.45 -0.34
N GLU A 261 24.11 -13.68 -1.38
CA GLU A 261 24.26 -14.61 -2.50
C GLU A 261 23.70 -16.03 -2.33
N SER A 262 22.46 -16.25 -2.79
CA SER A 262 22.19 -17.08 -3.98
C SER A 262 20.68 -17.22 -4.29
N SER A 263 20.42 -17.52 -5.56
CA SER A 263 19.16 -17.91 -6.22
C SER A 263 18.06 -16.85 -6.42
N VAL A 264 18.06 -16.37 -7.66
CA VAL A 264 16.90 -16.11 -8.52
C VAL A 264 15.75 -17.08 -8.21
N ASP A 265 14.68 -16.57 -7.61
CA ASP A 265 13.29 -16.89 -7.96
C ASP A 265 12.37 -15.87 -7.30
N ASN A 266 12.05 -14.81 -8.05
CA ASN A 266 10.90 -13.96 -7.73
C ASN A 266 9.64 -14.67 -8.24
N GLU A 267 9.29 -15.79 -7.62
CA GLU A 267 7.93 -16.29 -7.68
C GLU A 267 7.13 -15.55 -6.60
N ILE A 268 6.43 -14.50 -7.03
CA ILE A 268 5.48 -13.81 -6.16
C ILE A 268 4.24 -14.70 -6.11
N ASP A 269 4.15 -15.51 -5.05
CA ASP A 269 2.97 -16.28 -4.69
C ASP A 269 1.85 -15.33 -4.24
N PHE A 270 1.04 -14.89 -5.20
CA PHE A 270 -0.28 -14.34 -4.90
C PHE A 270 -1.19 -15.52 -4.60
N GLY A 271 -1.12 -15.98 -3.35
CA GLY A 271 -1.99 -17.00 -2.82
C GLY A 271 -3.43 -16.76 -3.28
N ASP A 272 -3.98 -17.80 -3.91
CA ASP A 272 -5.37 -17.92 -4.33
C ASP A 272 -6.27 -17.87 -3.08
N ASP A 273 -6.59 -16.66 -2.64
CA ASP A 273 -7.51 -16.45 -1.54
C ASP A 273 -8.92 -16.27 -2.10
N SER A 274 -9.56 -17.42 -2.32
CA SER A 274 -11.01 -17.52 -2.46
C SER A 274 -11.66 -16.81 -1.27
N VAL A 275 -12.28 -15.67 -1.56
CA VAL A 275 -12.91 -14.79 -0.58
C VAL A 275 -14.13 -15.48 0.03
N ASN A 276 -13.92 -16.22 1.12
CA ASN A 276 -15.00 -16.53 2.05
C ASN A 276 -15.19 -15.33 2.96
N ALA A 277 -16.22 -14.54 2.63
CA ALA A 277 -16.80 -13.54 3.50
C ALA A 277 -17.29 -14.26 4.77
N ASP A 278 -16.57 -14.06 5.89
CA ASP A 278 -17.09 -14.05 7.27
C ASP A 278 -15.97 -13.94 8.34
N ASN A 279 -14.79 -13.42 8.01
CA ASN A 279 -13.79 -13.06 9.03
C ASN A 279 -13.66 -11.52 9.11
N GLU A 280 -14.32 -10.96 10.13
CA GLU A 280 -14.08 -9.60 10.63
C GLU A 280 -12.59 -9.48 11.01
N ILE A 281 -11.81 -8.76 10.21
CA ILE A 281 -10.45 -8.37 10.57
C ILE A 281 -10.56 -7.24 11.60
N ASN A 282 -10.44 -7.60 12.87
CA ASN A 282 -10.39 -6.67 13.99
C ASN A 282 -8.98 -6.05 14.08
N TYR A 283 -8.86 -4.77 13.69
CA TYR A 283 -7.68 -3.97 14.00
C TYR A 283 -7.72 -3.58 15.49
N ARG A 284 -7.30 -4.50 16.36
CA ARG A 284 -7.05 -4.21 17.77
C ARG A 284 -5.62 -4.62 18.09
N ASP A 285 -4.82 -3.61 18.42
CA ASP A 285 -3.50 -3.66 19.07
C ASP A 285 -2.97 -5.07 19.33
N ASP A 286 -2.11 -5.56 18.43
CA ASP A 286 -1.13 -6.56 18.81
C ASP A 286 0.03 -5.83 19.48
N ASP A 287 0.00 -5.89 20.81
CA ASP A 287 1.06 -5.46 21.72
C ASP A 287 2.41 -6.01 21.25
N LEU A 288 3.23 -5.12 20.69
CA LEU A 288 4.68 -5.20 20.78
C LEU A 288 5.01 -5.36 22.27
N LYS A 289 5.28 -6.59 22.72
CA LYS A 289 5.87 -6.85 24.04
C LYS A 289 7.30 -6.34 24.05
N ILE A 290 7.42 -5.03 24.18
CA ILE A 290 8.56 -4.39 24.82
C ILE A 290 8.37 -4.69 26.30
N GLU A 291 9.17 -5.62 26.82
CA GLU A 291 9.20 -5.92 28.24
C GLU A 291 9.78 -4.70 28.96
N VAL A 292 8.90 -3.75 29.29
CA VAL A 292 9.22 -2.64 30.20
C VAL A 292 9.25 -3.25 31.59
N ILE A 293 10.44 -3.60 32.06
CA ILE A 293 10.67 -3.91 33.46
C ILE A 293 10.56 -2.58 34.23
N GLU A 294 9.35 -2.26 34.66
CA GLU A 294 9.12 -1.24 35.68
C GLU A 294 9.64 -1.78 37.03
N ASP A 295 10.83 -1.36 37.43
CA ASP A 295 11.24 -1.42 38.84
C ASP A 295 11.25 0.00 39.43
N GLU A 296 10.05 0.47 39.78
CA GLU A 296 9.92 1.51 40.80
C GLU A 296 10.27 0.93 42.18
N LYS A 297 11.36 1.46 42.75
CA LYS A 297 11.68 1.55 44.19
C LYS A 297 12.03 0.24 44.91
N GLY A 298 13.32 0.07 45.16
CA GLY A 298 13.78 -0.71 46.32
C GLY A 298 15.21 -1.21 46.25
N VAL A 299 16.15 -0.33 46.62
CA VAL A 299 17.53 -0.60 47.05
C VAL A 299 17.90 -2.09 47.23
N VAL A 300 18.77 -2.58 46.36
CA VAL A 300 19.95 -3.37 46.75
C VAL A 300 21.09 -2.87 45.87
N SER A 301 22.06 -2.15 46.43
CA SER A 301 23.32 -1.90 45.74
C SER A 301 24.10 -3.21 45.70
N ASP A 302 23.77 -4.09 44.75
CA ASP A 302 24.64 -5.20 44.36
C ASP A 302 25.95 -4.69 43.72
N GLY A 303 26.03 -3.38 43.48
CA GLY A 303 27.18 -2.71 42.89
C GLY A 303 27.23 -2.89 41.38
N VAL A 304 26.17 -3.39 40.75
CA VAL A 304 26.14 -3.65 39.30
C VAL A 304 25.37 -2.52 38.61
N ALA A 305 26.04 -1.84 37.67
CA ALA A 305 25.40 -0.88 36.79
C ALA A 305 24.81 -1.64 35.58
N ARG A 306 23.49 -1.57 35.41
CA ARG A 306 22.73 -2.19 34.31
C ARG A 306 22.03 -1.15 33.46
N ASP A 307 21.73 -1.50 32.21
CA ASP A 307 20.91 -0.70 31.29
C ASP A 307 21.39 0.76 31.15
N LEU A 308 20.52 1.72 31.47
CA LEU A 308 20.84 3.14 31.41
C LEU A 308 21.84 3.58 32.49
N ASP A 309 21.91 2.88 33.63
CA ASP A 309 22.85 3.18 34.71
C ASP A 309 24.28 2.71 34.33
N ALA A 310 24.41 1.74 33.40
CA ALA A 310 25.69 1.27 32.85
C ALA A 310 26.35 2.24 31.86
N LEU A 311 25.55 3.12 31.25
CA LEU A 311 26.03 4.12 30.28
C LEU A 311 26.83 5.22 30.98
N THR A 312 27.75 5.86 30.24
CA THR A 312 28.41 7.08 30.73
C THR A 312 27.40 8.23 30.88
N ILE A 313 27.73 9.24 31.70
CA ILE A 313 26.86 10.41 31.89
C ILE A 313 26.62 11.22 30.61
N LEU A 314 27.47 11.08 29.59
CA LEU A 314 27.28 11.71 28.28
C LEU A 314 26.44 10.85 27.31
N GLU A 315 26.43 9.52 27.49
CA GLU A 315 25.63 8.59 26.70
C GLU A 315 24.18 8.53 27.20
N ASN A 316 24.00 8.54 28.52
CA ASN A 316 22.70 8.47 29.15
C ASN A 316 21.88 9.75 28.80
N PRO A 317 20.67 9.60 28.21
CA PRO A 317 19.89 10.72 27.72
C PRO A 317 19.42 11.67 28.82
N GLU A 318 19.13 11.17 30.02
CA GLU A 318 18.68 11.97 31.16
C GLU A 318 19.80 12.86 31.68
N THR A 319 20.97 12.27 31.96
CA THR A 319 22.14 13.02 32.44
C THR A 319 22.67 13.97 31.36
N ARG A 320 22.67 13.58 30.09
CA ARG A 320 23.05 14.46 28.97
C ARG A 320 22.15 15.69 28.88
N ARG A 321 20.84 15.52 29.09
CA ARG A 321 19.88 16.64 29.12
C ARG A 321 20.17 17.58 30.29
N LEU A 322 20.51 17.06 31.46
CA LEU A 322 20.88 17.86 32.62
C LEU A 322 22.19 18.63 32.38
N ILE A 323 23.22 17.98 31.81
CA ILE A 323 24.46 18.65 31.41
C ILE A 323 24.17 19.81 30.45
N TYR A 324 23.28 19.62 29.48
CA TYR A 324 22.88 20.70 28.56
C TYR A 324 22.25 21.90 29.29
N PHE A 325 21.44 21.66 30.33
CA PHE A 325 20.88 22.74 31.15
C PHE A 325 21.94 23.44 31.98
N GLU A 326 22.88 22.69 32.58
CA GLU A 326 24.00 23.25 33.33
C GLU A 326 24.89 24.13 32.43
N LEU A 327 25.17 23.68 31.20
CA LEU A 327 25.92 24.48 30.21
C LEU A 327 25.19 25.78 29.84
N LYS A 328 23.87 25.73 29.69
CA LYS A 328 23.06 26.93 29.46
C LYS A 328 23.11 27.90 30.63
N GLU A 329 23.14 27.40 31.86
CA GLU A 329 23.28 28.22 33.06
C GLU A 329 24.61 28.99 33.05
N VAL A 330 25.73 28.33 32.70
CA VAL A 330 27.04 29.00 32.56
C VAL A 330 26.99 30.09 31.51
N ILE A 331 26.43 29.80 30.34
CA ILE A 331 26.33 30.76 29.23
C ILE A 331 25.51 31.99 29.67
N LEU A 332 24.37 31.77 30.33
CA LEU A 332 23.54 32.87 30.84
C LEU A 332 24.26 33.69 31.92
N PHE A 333 25.00 33.02 32.81
CA PHE A 333 25.80 33.69 33.82
C PHE A 333 26.90 34.55 33.17
N GLU A 334 27.60 34.03 32.17
CA GLU A 334 28.60 34.78 31.41
C GLU A 334 27.94 35.98 30.69
N ASP A 335 26.90 35.75 29.89
CA ASP A 335 26.21 36.81 29.13
C ASP A 335 25.63 37.91 30.02
N PHE A 336 25.11 37.57 31.19
CA PHE A 336 24.50 38.56 32.09
C PHE A 336 25.55 39.33 32.90
N PHE A 337 26.59 38.65 33.40
CA PHE A 337 27.53 39.26 34.35
C PHE A 337 28.84 39.76 33.72
N PHE A 338 29.32 39.24 32.58
CA PHE A 338 30.50 39.79 31.90
C PHE A 338 30.33 41.24 31.40
N PRO A 339 29.14 41.68 30.92
CA PRO A 339 28.91 43.09 30.60
C PRO A 339 28.93 43.99 31.85
N LEU A 340 28.42 43.48 32.97
CA LEU A 340 28.34 44.21 34.24
C LEU A 340 29.72 44.34 34.92
N THR A 341 30.56 43.31 34.87
CA THR A 341 31.93 43.35 35.43
C THR A 341 32.83 44.30 34.66
N ARG A 342 32.64 44.48 33.35
CA ARG A 342 33.33 45.54 32.58
C ARG A 342 32.98 46.96 33.02
N SER A 343 31.76 47.18 33.54
CA SER A 343 31.35 48.47 34.12
C SER A 343 31.82 48.67 35.57
N LEU A 344 32.03 47.58 36.31
CA LEU A 344 32.42 47.61 37.73
C LEU A 344 33.94 47.54 37.95
N PHE A 345 34.73 47.08 36.97
CA PHE A 345 36.20 47.06 36.97
C PHE A 345 36.80 48.12 36.02
N ILE A 346 36.25 49.33 36.00
CA ILE A 346 37.07 50.50 35.67
C ILE A 346 37.90 50.80 36.93
N PRO A 347 39.24 50.68 36.90
CA PRO A 347 40.04 51.12 38.03
C PRO A 347 39.81 52.62 38.20
N ALA A 348 39.36 53.04 39.37
CA ALA A 348 39.56 54.39 39.84
C ALA A 348 41.06 54.62 40.02
N TYR A 349 41.77 54.88 38.92
CA TYR A 349 43.03 55.60 38.94
C TYR A 349 42.75 57.02 38.44
N ALA A 350 42.91 57.94 39.40
CA ALA A 350 43.08 59.37 39.19
C ALA A 350 44.33 59.66 38.35
#